data_AF-A0A965DQV5-F1
#
_entry.id   AF-A0A965DQV5-F1
#
_cell.length_a   1.000
_cell.length_b   1.000
_cell.length_c   1.000
_cell.angle_alpha   90.00
_cell.angle_beta   90.00
_cell.angle_gamma   90.00
#
_symmetry.space_group_name_H-M   'P 1'
#
loop_
_entity.id
_entity.type
_entity.pdbx_description
1 polymer ?
#
loop_
_entity_poly.entity_id
_entity_poly.type
_entity_poly.pdbx_seq_one_letter_code
_entity_poly.pdbx_strand_id
1 'polypeptide(L)'
;MHQATIKRPSREEVETNNQLLKAFVALFSAKNYDEIVPLFHYNGRYFNRFTYATLNGYFFEVLKTRYGLREHFCMGVNYGFSTDETPGQVVVEFRFMDFDPFTHPEANPNKNLAKRLGEPGDDDLKELVYRYALTFKDGKIFSLRHPQRFTDNLEKFTLEN
;
A
#
# COMPACT_ATOMS: atom_id res chain seq x y z
N MET A 1 -5.00 25.15 -27.96
CA MET A 1 -4.52 24.86 -26.59
C MET A 1 -5.63 24.15 -25.84
N HIS A 2 -5.50 22.84 -25.57
CA HIS A 2 -6.44 22.17 -24.67
C HIS A 2 -6.05 22.51 -23.23
N GLN A 3 -6.83 23.34 -22.57
CA GLN A 3 -6.74 23.47 -21.12
C GLN A 3 -7.15 22.12 -20.51
N ALA A 4 -6.19 21.40 -19.94
CA ALA A 4 -6.48 20.25 -19.11
C ALA A 4 -7.26 20.73 -17.88
N THR A 5 -8.58 20.55 -17.89
CA THR A 5 -9.40 20.86 -16.73
C THR A 5 -9.12 19.80 -15.67
N ILE A 6 -8.35 20.15 -14.64
CA ILE A 6 -8.16 19.27 -13.48
C ILE A 6 -9.50 19.21 -12.75
N LYS A 7 -10.31 18.19 -13.05
CA LYS A 7 -11.54 17.91 -12.28
C LYS A 7 -11.11 17.46 -10.89
N ARG A 8 -11.43 18.28 -9.89
CA ARG A 8 -11.32 17.85 -8.50
C ARG A 8 -12.35 16.73 -8.26
N PRO A 9 -11.96 15.64 -7.57
CA PRO A 9 -12.90 14.58 -7.26
C PRO A 9 -14.04 15.12 -6.40
N SER A 10 -15.24 14.59 -6.62
CA SER A 10 -16.40 14.89 -5.80
C SER A 10 -16.21 14.32 -4.38
N ARG A 11 -16.99 14.83 -3.42
CA ARG A 11 -16.97 14.31 -2.05
C ARG A 11 -17.30 12.81 -1.99
N GLU A 12 -18.22 12.36 -2.84
CA GLU A 12 -18.62 10.96 -2.94
C GLU A 12 -17.50 10.09 -3.52
N GLU A 13 -16.77 10.57 -4.53
CA GLU A 13 -15.59 9.90 -5.06
C GLU A 13 -14.49 9.79 -4.01
N VAL A 14 -14.25 10.86 -3.23
CA VAL A 14 -13.27 10.82 -2.13
C VAL A 14 -13.66 9.78 -1.07
N GLU A 15 -14.94 9.74 -0.67
CA GLU A 15 -15.41 8.75 0.31
C GLU A 15 -15.27 7.32 -0.21
N THR A 16 -15.65 7.09 -1.46
CA THR A 16 -15.50 5.79 -2.13
C THR A 16 -14.03 5.36 -2.19
N ASN A 17 -13.13 6.27 -2.56
CA ASN A 17 -11.69 6.00 -2.62
C ASN A 17 -11.12 5.68 -1.24
N ASN A 18 -11.56 6.38 -0.19
CA ASN A 18 -11.15 6.12 1.19
C ASN A 18 -11.64 4.75 1.68
N GLN A 19 -12.86 4.33 1.31
CA GLN A 19 -13.37 3.01 1.64
C GLN A 19 -12.59 1.90 0.91
N LEU A 20 -12.28 2.09 -0.36
CA LEU A 20 -11.44 1.16 -1.13
C LEU A 20 -10.03 1.04 -0.54
N LEU A 21 -9.43 2.16 -0.12
CA LEU A 21 -8.13 2.15 0.55
C LEU A 21 -8.18 1.35 1.85
N LYS A 22 -9.19 1.59 2.69
CA LYS A 22 -9.39 0.85 3.95
C LYS A 22 -9.58 -0.65 3.69
N ALA A 23 -10.37 -1.01 2.69
CA ALA A 23 -10.57 -2.41 2.29
C ALA A 23 -9.26 -3.05 1.83
N PHE A 24 -8.50 -2.38 0.96
CA PHE A 24 -7.19 -2.87 0.52
C PHE A 24 -6.23 -3.11 1.68
N VAL A 25 -6.15 -2.14 2.61
CA VAL A 25 -5.31 -2.27 3.81
C VAL A 25 -5.72 -3.46 4.66
N ALA A 26 -7.00 -3.56 4.99
CA ALA A 26 -7.51 -4.66 5.82
C ALA A 26 -7.22 -6.03 5.19
N LEU A 27 -7.51 -6.17 3.89
CA LEU A 27 -7.34 -7.44 3.17
C LEU A 27 -5.87 -7.80 2.95
N PHE A 28 -4.99 -6.83 2.67
CA PHE A 28 -3.56 -7.08 2.53
C PHE A 28 -2.94 -7.48 3.87
N SER A 29 -3.25 -6.77 4.96
CA SER A 29 -2.80 -7.12 6.33
C SER A 29 -3.27 -8.51 6.76
N ALA A 30 -4.53 -8.85 6.45
CA ALA A 30 -5.12 -10.17 6.69
C ALA A 30 -4.65 -11.25 5.70
N LYS A 31 -3.91 -10.86 4.64
CA LYS A 31 -3.46 -11.75 3.55
C LYS A 31 -4.60 -12.46 2.83
N ASN A 32 -5.76 -11.79 2.76
CA ASN A 32 -6.96 -12.31 2.11
C ASN A 32 -6.91 -12.04 0.60
N TYR A 33 -6.19 -12.94 -0.09
CA TYR A 33 -6.04 -12.90 -1.54
C TYR A 33 -7.39 -12.96 -2.29
N ASP A 34 -8.31 -13.80 -1.83
CA ASP A 34 -9.56 -14.08 -2.54
C ASP A 34 -10.46 -12.83 -2.61
N GLU A 35 -10.40 -11.98 -1.59
CA GLU A 35 -11.14 -10.71 -1.54
C GLU A 35 -10.33 -9.50 -2.03
N ILE A 36 -8.99 -9.52 -1.96
CA ILE A 36 -8.18 -8.37 -2.38
C ILE A 36 -8.17 -8.21 -3.91
N VAL A 37 -8.12 -9.32 -4.63
CA VAL A 37 -8.02 -9.33 -6.11
C VAL A 37 -9.23 -8.64 -6.77
N PRO A 38 -10.47 -8.89 -6.33
CA PRO A 38 -11.64 -8.14 -6.79
C PRO A 38 -11.62 -6.61 -6.60
N LEU A 39 -10.75 -6.05 -5.75
CA LEU A 39 -10.63 -4.59 -5.60
C LEU A 39 -10.02 -3.90 -6.81
N PHE A 40 -9.33 -4.65 -7.66
CA PHE A 40 -8.55 -4.12 -8.77
C PHE A 40 -9.37 -4.03 -10.07
N HIS A 41 -9.11 -2.98 -10.83
CA HIS A 41 -9.73 -2.75 -12.12
C HIS A 41 -9.13 -3.67 -13.20
N TYR A 42 -9.95 -4.38 -13.97
CA TYR A 42 -9.44 -5.32 -14.99
C TYR A 42 -8.51 -4.65 -16.04
N ASN A 43 -8.84 -3.42 -16.45
CA ASN A 43 -8.01 -2.61 -17.35
C ASN A 43 -7.04 -1.65 -16.63
N GLY A 44 -6.72 -1.93 -15.36
CA GLY A 44 -5.77 -1.12 -14.58
C GLY A 44 -4.33 -1.26 -15.05
N ARG A 45 -3.45 -0.42 -14.51
CA ARG A 45 -2.00 -0.42 -14.79
C ARG A 45 -1.22 -0.77 -13.53
N TYR A 46 -0.56 -1.93 -13.55
CA TYR A 46 0.11 -2.47 -12.36
C TYR A 46 1.62 -2.52 -12.54
N PHE A 47 2.38 -2.18 -11.51
CA PHE A 47 3.83 -2.03 -11.49
C PHE A 47 4.38 -1.41 -12.79
N ASN A 48 3.76 -0.30 -13.21
CA ASN A 48 4.05 0.49 -14.40
C ASN A 48 3.88 -0.17 -15.78
N ARG A 49 3.74 -1.50 -15.89
CA ARG A 49 3.70 -2.20 -17.21
C ARG A 49 2.82 -3.44 -17.28
N PHE A 50 2.25 -3.88 -16.16
CA PHE A 50 1.65 -5.19 -16.04
C PHE A 50 0.12 -5.15 -16.08
N THR A 51 -0.43 -6.28 -16.54
CA THR A 51 -1.86 -6.54 -16.65
C THR A 51 -2.43 -7.02 -15.31
N TYR A 52 -3.76 -7.07 -15.23
CA TYR A 52 -4.47 -7.66 -14.11
C TYR A 52 -4.04 -9.12 -13.83
N ALA A 53 -3.76 -9.92 -14.86
CA ALA A 53 -3.32 -11.30 -14.68
C ALA A 53 -1.96 -11.39 -13.95
N THR A 54 -1.03 -10.49 -14.27
CA THR A 54 0.27 -10.44 -13.58
C THR A 54 0.12 -9.92 -12.15
N LEU A 55 -0.73 -8.94 -11.91
CA LEU A 55 -1.07 -8.48 -10.57
C LEU A 55 -1.61 -9.63 -9.72
N ASN A 56 -2.50 -10.44 -10.30
CA ASN A 56 -3.08 -11.59 -9.64
C ASN A 56 -2.00 -12.60 -9.22
N GLY A 57 -1.11 -12.96 -10.16
CA GLY A 57 0.04 -13.84 -9.86
C GLY A 57 0.96 -13.26 -8.78
N TYR A 58 1.22 -11.94 -8.80
CA TYR A 58 2.01 -11.26 -7.78
C TYR A 58 1.36 -11.39 -6.39
N PHE A 59 0.07 -11.10 -6.25
CA PHE A 59 -0.59 -11.22 -4.94
C PHE A 59 -0.73 -12.66 -4.49
N PHE A 60 -0.88 -13.62 -5.41
CA PHE A 60 -0.84 -15.03 -5.04
C PHE A 60 0.52 -15.38 -4.41
N GLU A 61 1.62 -15.00 -5.07
CA GLU A 61 2.97 -15.24 -4.59
C GLU A 61 3.22 -14.58 -3.23
N VAL A 62 2.85 -13.30 -3.11
CA VAL A 62 3.10 -12.50 -1.91
C VAL A 62 2.21 -12.91 -0.74
N LEU A 63 0.94 -13.29 -0.95
CA LEU A 63 0.00 -13.49 0.16
C LEU A 63 -0.22 -14.95 0.55
N LYS A 64 -0.10 -15.91 -0.38
CA LYS A 64 -0.49 -17.31 -0.14
C LYS A 64 0.69 -18.28 -0.05
N THR A 65 1.88 -17.92 -0.52
CA THR A 65 3.01 -18.84 -0.52
C THR A 65 3.78 -18.82 0.79
N ARG A 66 4.50 -19.92 1.07
CA ARG A 66 5.40 -20.04 2.23
C ARG A 66 6.60 -19.08 2.17
N TYR A 67 6.94 -18.59 0.98
CA TYR A 67 8.05 -17.64 0.77
C TYR A 67 7.57 -16.19 0.78
N GLY A 68 6.26 -15.97 0.73
CA GLY A 68 5.63 -14.68 0.92
C GLY A 68 5.24 -14.43 2.37
N LEU A 69 4.12 -13.74 2.55
CA LEU A 69 3.64 -13.24 3.82
C LEU A 69 2.79 -14.23 4.61
N ARG A 70 2.54 -15.45 4.11
CA ARG A 70 1.57 -16.39 4.70
C ARG A 70 1.73 -16.56 6.23
N GLU A 71 2.97 -16.76 6.68
CA GLU A 71 3.30 -16.95 8.10
C GLU A 71 3.68 -15.64 8.82
N HIS A 72 3.66 -14.50 8.12
CA HIS A 72 4.07 -13.22 8.68
C HIS A 72 2.90 -12.46 9.31
N PHE A 73 3.18 -11.83 10.46
CA PHE A 73 2.21 -10.99 11.17
C PHE A 73 2.32 -9.53 10.73
N CYS A 74 1.18 -8.88 10.45
CA CYS A 74 1.15 -7.46 10.11
C CYS A 74 1.25 -6.62 11.38
N MET A 75 2.36 -5.92 11.58
CA MET A 75 2.63 -5.11 12.77
C MET A 75 2.05 -3.71 12.67
N GLY A 76 2.06 -3.12 11.47
CA GLY A 76 1.75 -1.72 11.29
C GLY A 76 1.53 -1.33 9.84
N VAL A 77 0.78 -0.24 9.67
CA VAL A 77 0.49 0.36 8.37
C VAL A 77 0.73 1.86 8.48
N ASN A 78 1.63 2.36 7.63
CA ASN A 78 1.94 3.77 7.50
C ASN A 78 1.38 4.31 6.19
N TYR A 79 1.06 5.61 6.18
CA TYR A 79 0.48 6.30 5.03
C TYR A 79 1.33 7.49 4.62
N GLY A 80 1.28 7.83 3.34
CA GLY A 80 1.89 9.04 2.80
C GLY A 80 1.47 9.29 1.37
N PHE A 81 2.29 10.04 0.66
CA PHE A 81 2.04 10.48 -0.70
C PHE A 81 3.29 10.32 -1.54
N SER A 82 3.14 9.88 -2.79
CA SER A 82 4.25 9.83 -3.75
C SER A 82 4.69 11.24 -4.15
N THR A 83 5.98 11.40 -4.40
CA THR A 83 6.60 12.65 -4.86
C THR A 83 7.50 12.43 -6.08
N ASP A 84 7.38 11.26 -6.71
CA ASP A 84 8.11 10.85 -7.91
C ASP A 84 7.29 11.11 -9.19
N GLU A 85 7.42 10.28 -10.22
CA GLU A 85 6.81 10.43 -11.56
C GLU A 85 5.29 10.66 -11.57
N THR A 86 4.58 10.35 -10.48
CA THR A 86 3.16 10.67 -10.33
C THR A 86 2.90 11.19 -8.92
N PRO A 87 3.12 12.49 -8.67
CA PRO A 87 2.98 13.06 -7.33
C PRO A 87 1.54 13.02 -6.80
N GLY A 88 1.40 12.90 -5.48
CA GLY A 88 0.12 12.96 -4.78
C GLY A 88 -0.68 11.67 -4.78
N GLN A 89 -0.16 10.56 -5.32
CA GLN A 89 -0.80 9.25 -5.15
C GLN A 89 -0.68 8.81 -3.70
N VAL A 90 -1.73 8.18 -3.16
CA VAL A 90 -1.68 7.62 -1.82
C VAL A 90 -0.64 6.51 -1.78
N VAL A 91 0.28 6.60 -0.83
CA VAL A 91 1.27 5.57 -0.51
C VAL A 91 0.85 4.87 0.77
N VAL A 92 0.90 3.54 0.74
CA VAL A 92 0.71 2.68 1.91
C VAL A 92 1.97 1.83 2.10
N GLU A 93 2.50 1.83 3.32
CA GLU A 93 3.59 0.97 3.74
C GLU A 93 3.06 -0.03 4.76
N PHE A 94 3.25 -1.32 4.49
CA PHE A 94 2.94 -2.40 5.40
C PHE A 94 4.23 -2.96 5.99
N ARG A 95 4.20 -3.24 7.29
CA ARG A 95 5.32 -3.81 8.03
C ARG A 95 4.94 -5.15 8.62
N PHE A 96 5.70 -6.18 8.28
CA PHE A 96 5.46 -7.56 8.67
C PHE A 96 6.65 -8.14 9.43
N MET A 97 6.40 -9.05 10.36
CA MET A 97 7.42 -9.80 11.11
C MET A 97 7.24 -11.31 10.90
N ASP A 98 8.31 -12.08 11.02
CA ASP A 98 8.31 -13.53 10.77
C ASP A 98 7.95 -14.40 11.99
N PHE A 99 7.54 -13.79 13.10
CA PHE A 99 7.12 -14.49 14.31
C PHE A 99 5.88 -13.88 14.95
N ASP A 100 5.20 -14.65 15.79
CA ASP A 100 3.98 -14.22 16.47
C ASP A 100 4.33 -13.37 17.72
N PRO A 101 3.89 -12.10 17.80
CA PRO A 101 4.17 -11.25 18.96
C PRO A 101 3.51 -11.77 20.26
N PHE A 102 2.53 -12.67 20.18
CA PHE A 102 1.89 -13.27 21.36
C PHE A 102 2.69 -14.44 21.94
N THR A 103 3.64 -15.01 21.19
CA THR A 103 4.51 -16.10 21.65
C THR A 103 5.94 -15.66 21.95
N HIS A 104 6.29 -14.41 21.61
CA HIS A 104 7.63 -13.83 21.79
C HIS A 104 7.55 -12.47 22.52
N PRO A 105 7.25 -12.46 23.83
CA PRO A 105 7.02 -11.24 24.61
C PRO A 105 8.25 -10.33 24.72
N GLU A 106 9.46 -10.84 24.50
CA GLU A 106 10.69 -10.07 24.37
C GLU A 106 10.68 -9.08 23.19
N ALA A 107 9.89 -9.35 22.15
CA ALA A 107 9.68 -8.44 21.05
C ALA A 107 8.56 -7.46 21.41
N ASN A 108 8.91 -6.33 22.04
CA ASN A 108 7.93 -5.30 22.37
C ASN A 108 7.23 -4.78 21.08
N PRO A 109 5.95 -5.14 20.83
CA PRO A 109 5.26 -4.75 19.60
C PRO A 109 5.07 -3.23 19.52
N ASN A 110 5.11 -2.53 20.66
CA ASN A 110 5.00 -1.07 20.72
C ASN A 110 6.24 -0.35 20.14
N LYS A 111 7.41 -1.02 20.04
CA LYS A 111 8.60 -0.44 19.40
C LYS A 111 8.36 -0.18 17.91
N ASN A 112 7.55 -1.01 17.24
CA ASN A 112 7.30 -0.93 15.80
C ASN A 112 6.08 -0.11 15.43
N LEU A 113 5.09 0.02 16.32
CA LEU A 113 3.97 0.96 16.16
C LEU A 113 4.46 2.42 16.08
N ALA A 114 5.67 2.71 16.57
CA ALA A 114 6.26 4.04 16.53
C ALA A 114 7.06 4.34 15.25
N LYS A 115 7.35 3.34 14.40
CA LYS A 115 8.16 3.54 13.18
C LYS A 115 7.38 4.33 12.13
N ARG A 116 7.98 5.41 11.65
CA ARG A 116 7.40 6.27 10.61
C ARG A 116 7.55 5.66 9.22
N LEU A 117 6.79 6.20 8.28
CA LEU A 117 6.89 5.89 6.87
C LEU A 117 8.35 6.03 6.39
N GLY A 118 8.86 5.00 5.70
CA GLY A 118 10.19 5.05 5.08
C GLY A 118 11.35 4.64 5.98
N GLU A 119 11.15 4.48 7.29
CA GLU A 119 12.20 3.93 8.16
C GLU A 119 12.60 2.51 7.72
N PRO A 120 13.88 2.10 7.91
CA PRO A 120 14.31 0.75 7.55
C PRO A 120 13.60 -0.33 8.37
N GLY A 121 13.58 -1.56 7.84
CA GLY A 121 13.13 -2.74 8.57
C GLY A 121 14.05 -3.03 9.76
N ASP A 122 13.50 -3.60 10.83
CA ASP A 122 14.28 -4.13 11.96
C ASP A 122 14.76 -5.55 11.63
N ASP A 123 16.07 -5.73 11.48
CA ASP A 123 16.68 -7.03 11.18
C ASP A 123 16.48 -8.03 12.32
N ASP A 124 16.42 -7.56 13.58
CA ASP A 124 16.17 -8.42 14.74
C ASP A 124 14.78 -9.05 14.69
N LEU A 125 13.85 -8.39 14.00
CA LEU A 125 12.48 -8.84 13.80
C LEU A 125 12.27 -9.51 12.43
N LYS A 126 13.34 -9.57 11.64
CA LYS A 126 13.32 -9.94 10.21
C LYS A 126 12.17 -9.25 9.49
N GLU A 127 12.07 -7.95 9.73
CA GLU A 127 10.94 -7.16 9.28
C GLU A 127 10.89 -7.08 7.75
N LEU A 128 9.75 -7.45 7.16
CA LEU A 128 9.47 -7.25 5.75
C LEU A 128 8.62 -5.98 5.56
N VAL A 129 9.08 -5.11 4.66
CA VAL A 129 8.42 -3.84 4.37
C VAL A 129 7.91 -3.82 2.92
N TYR A 130 6.60 -3.65 2.75
CA TYR A 130 5.95 -3.54 1.44
C TYR A 130 5.39 -2.15 1.24
N ARG A 131 5.71 -1.51 0.12
CA ARG A 131 5.25 -0.16 -0.22
C ARG A 131 4.53 -0.12 -1.55
N TYR A 132 3.35 0.49 -1.55
CA TYR A 132 2.52 0.64 -2.74
C TYR A 132 2.00 2.06 -2.86
N ALA A 133 2.11 2.63 -4.07
CA ALA A 133 1.40 3.82 -4.48
C ALA A 133 0.17 3.40 -5.30
N LEU A 134 -1.00 3.99 -4.99
CA LEU A 134 -2.29 3.58 -5.51
C LEU A 134 -3.02 4.73 -6.19
N THR A 135 -3.79 4.42 -7.24
CA THR A 135 -4.84 5.31 -7.74
C THR A 135 -6.16 4.60 -7.87
N PHE A 136 -7.23 5.40 -7.87
CA PHE A 136 -8.59 4.93 -7.93
C PHE A 136 -9.27 5.44 -9.19
N LYS A 137 -10.12 4.59 -9.77
CA LYS A 137 -10.97 4.93 -10.90
C LYS A 137 -12.14 3.96 -10.93
N ASP A 138 -13.33 4.46 -11.27
CA ASP A 138 -14.53 3.63 -11.50
C ASP A 138 -14.85 2.70 -10.29
N GLY A 139 -14.66 3.20 -9.06
CA GLY A 139 -14.89 2.43 -7.83
C GLY A 139 -13.93 1.26 -7.62
N LYS A 140 -12.75 1.28 -8.26
CA LYS A 140 -11.72 0.25 -8.18
C LYS A 140 -10.32 0.84 -8.03
N ILE A 141 -9.37 0.02 -7.60
CA ILE A 141 -7.95 0.35 -7.65
C ILE A 141 -7.47 0.21 -9.10
N PHE A 142 -7.17 1.35 -9.70
CA PHE A 142 -6.81 1.45 -11.12
C PHE A 142 -5.32 1.32 -11.36
N SER A 143 -4.49 1.78 -10.43
CA SER A 143 -3.05 1.52 -10.50
C SER A 143 -2.48 1.17 -9.15
N LEU A 144 -1.44 0.34 -9.19
CA LEU A 144 -0.63 -0.05 -8.04
C LEU A 144 0.82 -0.17 -8.52
N ARG A 145 1.77 0.45 -7.82
CA ARG A 145 3.20 0.38 -8.14
C ARG A 145 4.04 0.53 -6.88
N HIS A 146 5.33 0.24 -7.00
CA HIS A 146 6.29 0.62 -5.96
C HIS A 146 6.65 2.11 -6.10
N PRO A 147 6.48 2.94 -5.06
CA PRO A 147 6.92 4.32 -5.08
C PRO A 147 8.45 4.39 -4.99
N GLN A 148 9.06 5.31 -5.74
CA GLN A 148 10.49 5.61 -5.67
C GLN A 148 10.79 6.73 -4.67
N ARG A 149 9.89 7.71 -4.57
CA ARG A 149 9.97 8.83 -3.62
C ARG A 149 8.60 9.10 -3.02
N PHE A 150 8.57 9.37 -1.73
CA PHE A 150 7.33 9.57 -0.97
C PHE A 150 7.59 10.41 0.29
N THR A 151 6.51 10.96 0.86
CA THR A 151 6.50 11.77 2.09
C THR A 151 5.27 11.44 2.91
N ASP A 152 5.36 11.50 4.24
CA ASP A 152 4.21 11.42 5.15
C ASP A 152 3.45 12.76 5.26
N ASN A 153 4.07 13.86 4.81
CA ASN A 153 3.53 15.21 4.89
C ASN A 153 3.40 15.89 3.52
N LEU A 154 2.15 16.16 3.12
CA LEU A 154 1.76 16.86 1.89
C LEU A 154 2.05 18.37 1.92
N GLU A 155 2.00 19.01 3.10
CA GLU A 155 2.27 20.45 3.24
C GLU A 155 3.70 20.77 2.84
N LYS A 156 4.64 19.90 3.20
CA LYS A 156 6.05 20.02 2.79
C LYS A 156 6.21 19.92 1.27
N PHE A 157 5.45 19.05 0.60
CA PHE A 157 5.47 18.93 -0.86
C PHE A 157 4.92 20.17 -1.58
N THR A 158 3.87 20.78 -1.02
CA THR A 158 3.23 22.01 -1.57
C THR A 158 4.04 23.28 -1.31
N LEU A 159 4.99 23.23 -0.36
CA LEU A 159 5.90 24.34 -0.04
C LEU A 159 7.23 24.26 -0.81
N GLU A 160 7.66 23.05 -1.18
CA GLU A 160 8.93 22.80 -1.90
C GLU A 160 8.77 22.80 -3.43
N ASN A 161 7.54 22.85 -3.96
CA ASN A 161 7.20 22.92 -5.39
C ASN A 161 6.05 23.90 -5.66
#